data_AF-A0A4Q5WGU8-F1
#
_entry.id   AF-A0A4Q5WGU8-F1
#
_cell.length_a   1.000
_cell.length_b   1.000
_cell.length_c   1.000
_cell.angle_alpha   90.00
_cell.angle_beta   90.00
_cell.angle_gamma   90.00
#
_symmetry.space_group_name_H-M   'P 1'
#
loop_
_entity.id
_entity.type
_entity.pdbx_description
1 polymer ?
#
loop_
_entity_poly.entity_id
_entity_poly.type
_entity_poly.pdbx_seq_one_letter_code
_entity_poly.pdbx_strand_id
1 'polypeptide(L)'
;LLQDHDIDAELTATTRVGMHRYTFRKGGDAHVILDLVHGIYNHAQKNVWTFVRVENDSLITGYRQTSGWAKTRTQYFAIAFSKPFKSFGYNTGGDKETYRGFWGKFNTRQNFRELIARQLRAHFDFDAKDGEQLLVKVALSPVSTEGALRNLRAELPHWSFDRVRAEGQQQWNRELGAVDIDAIDSSERVNFYTALYHAYLSPTVYSDVDGRYKGLDQNIHTAKGFTNYTTFSLWDTYRALHPLFTLLQPARNAGMVRSMLAHYNQSAHKMLPVWSHHANENWCMIGYHAVPVVVDAVLKGAPGIDPKAALEACITTARNRQYEGLGPYMQAGYVPEDKSGSSVSKTLEYAYDDWCIAQLAKKLGRTDIYNEFSKRAGSYRNVWDAATGFMRPRLADGSFLKDFDVLNTHQRGYIEGNAWNYSLYVPHAPEAMISLMGGPARFTAHLDSLFTMELPDKYFEQTEDISRDGIIGNYVHGNEPSHHVPYLYNWAGAPWKTQQWVRHILPRMYRPGPGGLGGNDDCGQMSAWYLFSALGFYPVAPGSGEYAIGSPLVRSATLRLGGNTLRIEAAGQSPQNIYVQSVSLNGKALTRPFISHADLVKGGTLRFVMGPAPKKDAFGGEK
;
A
#
# COMPACT_ATOMS: atom_id res chain seq x y z
N LEU A 1 25.17 13.61 11.79
CA LEU A 1 25.97 13.68 13.03
C LEU A 1 25.36 12.83 14.13
N LEU A 2 26.09 11.83 14.60
CA LEU A 2 25.87 11.14 15.88
C LEU A 2 26.60 11.96 16.96
N GLN A 3 25.88 12.76 17.73
CA GLN A 3 26.48 13.79 18.60
C GLN A 3 27.38 13.22 19.69
N ASP A 4 26.95 12.14 20.35
CA ASP A 4 27.70 11.51 21.45
C ASP A 4 29.05 10.92 21.02
N HIS A 5 29.21 10.65 19.73
CA HIS A 5 30.42 10.02 19.17
C HIS A 5 31.17 10.92 18.18
N ASP A 6 30.64 12.11 17.85
CA ASP A 6 31.20 13.03 16.86
C ASP A 6 31.48 12.35 15.50
N ILE A 7 30.53 11.52 15.04
CA ILE A 7 30.62 10.78 13.77
C ILE A 7 29.55 11.30 12.81
N ASP A 8 29.93 11.67 11.59
CA ASP A 8 28.97 11.92 10.52
C ASP A 8 28.61 10.60 9.82
N ALA A 9 27.32 10.28 9.80
CA ALA A 9 26.76 9.09 9.17
C ALA A 9 25.91 9.51 7.96
N GLU A 10 26.26 8.98 6.79
CA GLU A 10 25.57 9.24 5.53
C GLU A 10 25.19 7.91 4.88
N LEU A 11 23.99 7.85 4.29
CA LEU A 11 23.40 6.63 3.76
C LEU A 11 22.92 6.85 2.32
N THR A 12 23.14 5.85 1.46
CA THR A 12 22.57 5.77 0.12
C THR A 12 22.33 4.31 -0.25
N ALA A 13 21.66 4.02 -1.36
CA ALA A 13 21.31 2.65 -1.73
C ALA A 13 21.17 2.45 -3.24
N THR A 14 21.44 1.21 -3.68
CA THR A 14 20.94 0.63 -4.92
C THR A 14 19.64 -0.14 -4.61
N THR A 15 19.13 -0.96 -5.55
CA THR A 15 17.90 -1.74 -5.33
C THR A 15 18.02 -2.74 -4.17
N ARG A 16 19.17 -3.38 -3.98
CA ARG A 16 19.39 -4.46 -2.99
C ARG A 16 20.58 -4.23 -2.06
N VAL A 17 21.32 -3.15 -2.24
CA VAL A 17 22.57 -2.87 -1.51
C VAL A 17 22.51 -1.46 -0.91
N GLY A 18 22.63 -1.37 0.41
CA GLY A 18 22.88 -0.11 1.11
C GLY A 18 24.37 0.22 1.12
N MET A 19 24.71 1.51 1.03
CA MET A 19 26.07 2.00 1.20
C MET A 19 26.09 3.09 2.28
N HIS A 20 26.96 2.92 3.26
CA HIS A 20 27.15 3.83 4.38
C HIS A 20 28.51 4.51 4.26
N ARG A 21 28.59 5.77 4.68
CA ARG A 21 29.83 6.50 4.90
C ARG A 21 29.83 7.03 6.33
N TYR A 22 30.81 6.60 7.12
CA TYR A 22 31.05 7.09 8.47
C TYR A 22 32.33 7.93 8.47
N THR A 23 32.21 9.22 8.77
CA THR A 23 33.36 10.14 8.88
C THR A 23 33.66 10.40 10.35
N PHE A 24 34.84 9.99 10.80
CA PHE A 24 35.30 10.18 12.17
C PHE A 24 35.93 11.55 12.31
N ARG A 25 35.31 12.46 13.08
CA ARG A 25 35.87 13.81 13.26
C ARG A 25 37.09 13.83 14.18
N LYS A 26 37.22 12.81 15.02
CA LYS A 26 38.38 12.53 15.87
C LYS A 26 38.86 11.10 15.62
N GLY A 27 40.17 10.94 15.50
CA GLY A 27 40.82 9.66 15.40
C GLY A 27 40.89 8.92 16.73
N GLY A 28 41.29 7.65 16.66
CA GLY A 28 41.33 6.73 17.79
C GLY A 28 40.64 5.40 17.45
N ASP A 29 40.25 4.69 18.51
CA ASP A 29 39.51 3.43 18.37
C ASP A 29 38.12 3.68 17.79
N ALA A 30 37.80 2.97 16.72
CA ALA A 30 36.51 3.02 16.06
C ALA A 30 35.87 1.63 16.05
N HIS A 31 34.55 1.59 16.30
CA HIS A 31 33.79 0.35 16.36
C HIS A 31 32.59 0.41 15.44
N VAL A 32 32.40 -0.61 14.60
CA VAL A 32 31.12 -0.85 13.93
C VAL A 32 30.39 -1.96 14.66
N ILE A 33 29.18 -1.67 15.14
CA ILE A 33 28.32 -2.64 15.83
C ILE A 33 27.26 -3.16 14.85
N LEU A 34 27.23 -4.48 14.67
CA LEU A 34 26.14 -5.20 14.02
C LEU A 34 25.20 -5.74 15.09
N ASP A 35 24.07 -5.06 15.32
CA ASP A 35 23.04 -5.49 16.26
C ASP A 35 21.95 -6.30 15.52
N LEU A 36 21.99 -7.63 15.64
CA LEU A 36 20.95 -8.50 15.09
C LEU A 36 19.77 -8.71 16.05
N VAL A 37 19.82 -8.15 17.26
CA VAL A 37 18.73 -8.13 18.24
C VAL A 37 17.73 -7.03 17.91
N HIS A 38 18.20 -5.86 17.47
CA HIS A 38 17.36 -4.71 17.17
C HIS A 38 16.20 -5.02 16.21
N GLY A 39 15.01 -4.47 16.45
CA GLY A 39 13.85 -4.59 15.55
C GLY A 39 12.68 -3.71 15.98
N ILE A 40 11.72 -3.49 15.07
CA ILE A 40 10.44 -2.80 15.36
C ILE A 40 9.52 -3.79 16.08
N TYR A 41 8.75 -3.38 17.10
CA TYR A 41 7.96 -4.28 17.97
C TYR A 41 8.80 -5.45 18.51
N ASN A 42 9.93 -5.13 19.13
CA ASN A 42 10.91 -6.12 19.56
C ASN A 42 10.51 -6.79 20.88
N HIS A 43 10.81 -8.08 21.00
CA HIS A 43 10.64 -8.83 22.26
C HIS A 43 11.70 -9.94 22.33
N ALA A 44 11.93 -10.49 23.53
CA ALA A 44 13.03 -11.42 23.79
C ALA A 44 13.05 -12.67 22.88
N GLN A 45 11.89 -13.10 22.40
CA GLN A 45 11.73 -14.30 21.56
C GLN A 45 11.59 -13.98 20.05
N LYS A 46 11.75 -12.71 19.65
CA LYS A 46 11.55 -12.29 18.26
C LYS A 46 12.55 -12.93 17.31
N ASN A 47 13.80 -13.01 17.72
CA ASN A 47 14.83 -13.72 16.96
C ASN A 47 14.73 -15.21 17.22
N VAL A 48 14.53 -15.98 16.16
CA VAL A 48 14.55 -17.44 16.19
C VAL A 48 16.01 -17.89 16.19
N TRP A 49 16.76 -17.48 15.16
CA TRP A 49 18.19 -17.71 15.04
C TRP A 49 18.86 -16.57 14.30
N THR A 50 20.08 -16.27 14.69
CA THR A 50 20.97 -15.36 13.98
C THR A 50 22.31 -16.03 13.78
N PHE A 51 22.94 -15.72 12.65
CA PHE A 51 24.22 -16.27 12.25
C PHE A 51 25.08 -15.16 11.66
N VAL A 52 26.34 -15.12 12.08
CA VAL A 52 27.37 -14.25 11.53
C VAL A 52 28.57 -15.11 11.20
N ARG A 53 29.16 -14.90 10.02
CA ARG A 53 30.43 -15.49 9.59
C ARG A 53 31.35 -14.42 9.03
N VAL A 54 32.53 -14.30 9.60
CA VAL A 54 33.65 -13.51 9.11
C VAL A 54 34.37 -14.31 8.03
N GLU A 55 34.23 -13.88 6.77
CA GLU A 55 34.85 -14.54 5.61
C GLU A 55 36.34 -14.18 5.52
N ASN A 56 36.66 -12.91 5.76
CA ASN A 56 38.01 -12.35 5.81
C ASN A 56 38.00 -11.04 6.64
N ASP A 57 39.10 -10.30 6.63
CA ASP A 57 39.30 -9.06 7.40
C ASP A 57 38.43 -7.87 6.98
N SER A 58 37.65 -7.98 5.91
CA SER A 58 36.78 -6.90 5.43
C SER A 58 35.39 -7.36 4.96
N LEU A 59 35.05 -8.65 5.10
CA LEU A 59 33.81 -9.23 4.59
C LEU A 59 33.17 -10.16 5.61
N ILE A 60 31.89 -9.93 5.85
CA ILE A 60 31.05 -10.71 6.75
C ILE A 60 29.81 -11.16 5.99
N THR A 61 29.35 -12.38 6.21
CA THR A 61 28.03 -12.84 5.78
C THR A 61 27.22 -13.36 6.96
N GLY A 62 25.92 -13.51 6.76
CA GLY A 62 25.09 -14.05 7.82
C GLY A 62 23.62 -14.04 7.48
N TYR A 63 22.80 -14.38 8.47
CA TYR A 63 21.36 -14.24 8.38
C TYR A 63 20.74 -13.93 9.73
N ARG A 64 19.52 -13.41 9.65
CA ARG A 64 18.61 -13.28 10.79
C ARG A 64 17.28 -13.92 10.44
N GLN A 65 16.83 -14.83 11.30
CA GLN A 65 15.49 -15.40 11.27
C GLN A 65 14.65 -14.81 12.40
N THR A 66 13.48 -14.26 12.07
CA THR A 66 12.55 -13.65 13.03
C THR A 66 11.18 -14.29 12.96
N SER A 67 10.52 -14.38 14.11
CA SER A 67 9.09 -14.59 14.22
C SER A 67 8.41 -13.27 14.58
N GLY A 68 7.35 -12.90 13.87
CA GLY A 68 6.64 -11.65 14.06
C GLY A 68 5.41 -11.60 13.17
N TRP A 69 5.18 -10.46 12.52
CA TRP A 69 4.10 -10.31 11.55
C TRP A 69 4.30 -11.25 10.35
N ALA A 70 5.49 -11.24 9.74
CA ALA A 70 5.99 -12.37 8.93
C ALA A 70 6.58 -13.45 9.85
N LYS A 71 5.86 -14.57 9.99
CA LYS A 71 6.11 -15.62 10.99
C LYS A 71 7.44 -16.36 10.83
N THR A 72 7.91 -16.54 9.59
CA THR A 72 9.10 -17.36 9.28
C THR A 72 10.19 -16.59 8.53
N ARG A 73 10.21 -15.27 8.67
CA ARG A 73 11.08 -14.40 7.89
C ARG A 73 12.55 -14.69 8.14
N THR A 74 13.27 -15.08 7.10
CA THR A 74 14.74 -15.20 7.09
C THR A 74 15.32 -14.18 6.11
N GLN A 75 16.24 -13.35 6.59
CA GLN A 75 16.91 -12.34 5.79
C GLN A 75 18.41 -12.60 5.84
N TYR A 76 19.01 -12.88 4.68
CA TYR A 76 20.45 -13.06 4.53
C TYR A 76 21.10 -11.72 4.20
N PHE A 77 22.36 -11.57 4.62
CA PHE A 77 23.16 -10.38 4.34
C PHE A 77 24.60 -10.71 3.97
N ALA A 78 25.22 -9.76 3.26
CA ALA A 78 26.66 -9.66 3.08
C ALA A 78 27.09 -8.21 3.38
N ILE A 79 28.08 -8.04 4.26
CA ILE A 79 28.59 -6.73 4.69
C ILE A 79 30.07 -6.65 4.32
N ALA A 80 30.44 -5.63 3.55
CA ALA A 80 31.83 -5.35 3.21
C ALA A 80 32.27 -4.00 3.78
N PHE A 81 33.50 -3.92 4.29
CA PHE A 81 34.16 -2.70 4.74
C PHE A 81 35.23 -2.24 3.74
N SER A 82 35.44 -0.93 3.62
CA SER A 82 36.51 -0.39 2.76
C SER A 82 37.92 -0.54 3.34
N LYS A 83 38.01 -0.87 4.63
CA LYS A 83 39.27 -1.11 5.36
C LYS A 83 39.16 -2.46 6.09
N PRO A 84 40.28 -3.15 6.32
CA PRO A 84 40.28 -4.33 7.17
C PRO A 84 40.06 -3.93 8.63
N PHE A 85 39.27 -4.71 9.39
CA PHE A 85 39.19 -4.58 10.85
C PHE A 85 40.36 -5.29 11.53
N LYS A 86 40.83 -4.75 12.67
CA LYS A 86 41.96 -5.30 13.45
C LYS A 86 41.54 -6.46 14.35
N SER A 87 40.31 -6.40 14.86
CA SER A 87 39.72 -7.40 15.74
C SER A 87 38.21 -7.36 15.65
N PHE A 88 37.58 -8.41 16.16
CA PHE A 88 36.13 -8.49 16.27
C PHE A 88 35.72 -9.40 17.42
N GLY A 89 34.49 -9.25 17.88
CA GLY A 89 33.95 -10.07 18.95
C GLY A 89 32.44 -10.03 19.02
N TYR A 90 31.89 -10.85 19.92
CA TYR A 90 30.46 -11.09 19.99
C TYR A 90 29.90 -11.02 21.41
N ASN A 91 28.73 -10.41 21.53
CA ASN A 91 27.91 -10.40 22.73
C ASN A 91 26.57 -11.10 22.44
N THR A 92 26.20 -12.08 23.27
CA THR A 92 24.92 -12.78 23.15
C THR A 92 23.91 -12.46 24.25
N GLY A 93 24.04 -11.31 24.92
CA GLY A 93 23.07 -10.83 25.90
C GLY A 93 22.89 -11.72 27.12
N GLY A 94 23.86 -12.61 27.41
CA GLY A 94 23.75 -13.58 28.50
C GLY A 94 22.78 -14.74 28.25
N ASP A 95 22.34 -14.94 27.00
CA ASP A 95 21.44 -16.04 26.63
C ASP A 95 22.06 -17.39 27.04
N LYS A 96 21.42 -18.07 27.99
CA LYS A 96 21.90 -19.34 28.54
C LYS A 96 21.09 -20.45 27.87
N GLU A 97 21.54 -20.89 26.70
CA GLU A 97 21.01 -22.12 26.10
C GLU A 97 21.09 -23.26 27.14
N THR A 98 19.96 -23.95 27.34
CA THR A 98 19.82 -25.03 28.34
C THR A 98 20.80 -26.17 28.09
N TYR A 99 21.12 -26.41 26.81
CA TYR A 99 22.12 -27.35 26.37
C TYR A 99 23.25 -26.61 25.65
N ARG A 100 24.47 -26.67 26.22
CA ARG A 100 25.66 -25.97 25.70
C ARG A 100 26.63 -26.91 24.96
N GLY A 101 26.19 -28.13 24.68
CA GLY A 101 27.09 -29.19 24.21
C GLY A 101 28.03 -29.69 25.30
N PHE A 102 29.03 -30.45 24.87
CA PHE A 102 30.11 -30.97 25.72
C PHE A 102 31.31 -30.01 25.72
N TRP A 103 32.49 -30.48 26.12
CA TRP A 103 33.74 -29.71 26.27
C TRP A 103 34.02 -28.69 25.14
N GLY A 104 34.10 -27.41 25.50
CA GLY A 104 34.48 -26.33 24.59
C GLY A 104 35.98 -26.31 24.29
N LYS A 105 36.37 -26.05 23.04
CA LYS A 105 37.79 -26.04 22.60
C LYS A 105 38.34 -24.64 22.29
N PHE A 106 37.46 -23.67 22.01
CA PHE A 106 37.84 -22.34 21.52
C PHE A 106 37.15 -21.25 22.33
N ASN A 107 37.80 -20.09 22.42
CA ASN A 107 37.13 -18.86 22.83
C ASN A 107 36.29 -18.35 21.65
N THR A 108 34.98 -18.58 21.68
CA THR A 108 34.07 -18.19 20.59
C THR A 108 33.64 -16.72 20.63
N ARG A 109 34.10 -15.94 21.62
CA ARG A 109 33.69 -14.54 21.85
C ARG A 109 34.59 -13.51 21.20
N GLN A 110 35.83 -13.87 20.87
CA GLN A 110 36.84 -12.95 20.35
C GLN A 110 37.54 -13.61 19.16
N ASN A 111 37.62 -12.89 18.03
CA ASN A 111 38.31 -13.30 16.81
C ASN A 111 37.94 -14.71 16.29
N PHE A 112 36.72 -15.19 16.61
CA PHE A 112 36.23 -16.50 16.20
C PHE A 112 35.30 -16.37 14.99
N ARG A 113 35.65 -16.99 13.86
CA ARG A 113 35.11 -16.63 12.54
C ARG A 113 33.60 -16.82 12.36
N GLU A 114 32.91 -17.53 13.23
CA GLU A 114 31.46 -17.69 13.11
C GLU A 114 30.77 -17.75 14.46
N LEU A 115 29.55 -17.22 14.54
CA LEU A 115 28.72 -17.39 15.73
C LEU A 115 27.25 -17.53 15.37
N ILE A 116 26.59 -18.47 16.06
CA ILE A 116 25.15 -18.69 16.01
C ILE A 116 24.59 -18.46 17.40
N ALA A 117 23.57 -17.61 17.50
CA ALA A 117 22.85 -17.35 18.74
C ALA A 117 21.46 -16.76 18.44
N ARG A 118 20.55 -16.74 19.41
CA ARG A 118 19.27 -16.01 19.26
C ARG A 118 19.47 -14.51 19.41
N GLN A 119 20.20 -14.13 20.46
CA GLN A 119 20.57 -12.76 20.74
C GLN A 119 22.03 -12.58 20.30
N LEU A 120 22.29 -11.85 19.23
CA LEU A 120 23.65 -11.69 18.69
C LEU A 120 23.93 -10.22 18.37
N ARG A 121 25.03 -9.73 18.93
CA ARG A 121 25.67 -8.48 18.54
C ARG A 121 27.11 -8.78 18.22
N ALA A 122 27.61 -8.26 17.10
CA ALA A 122 29.02 -8.29 16.76
C ALA A 122 29.60 -6.87 16.80
N HIS A 123 30.86 -6.73 17.18
CA HIS A 123 31.63 -5.51 16.97
C HIS A 123 32.83 -5.80 16.07
N PHE A 124 33.20 -4.82 15.26
CA PHE A 124 34.38 -4.84 14.39
C PHE A 124 35.20 -3.59 14.67
N ASP A 125 36.47 -3.78 15.00
CA ASP A 125 37.34 -2.72 15.51
C ASP A 125 38.26 -2.20 14.41
N PHE A 126 38.43 -0.89 14.36
CA PHE A 126 39.27 -0.18 13.41
C PHE A 126 40.09 0.88 14.14
N ASP A 127 41.19 1.28 13.51
CA ASP A 127 41.87 2.53 13.85
C ASP A 127 41.41 3.60 12.85
N ALA A 128 40.85 4.69 13.37
CA ALA A 128 40.44 5.84 12.60
C ALA A 128 41.43 7.00 12.79
N LYS A 129 41.70 7.74 11.72
CA LYS A 129 42.37 9.05 11.78
C LYS A 129 41.34 10.18 11.78
N ASP A 130 41.76 11.37 12.21
CA ASP A 130 40.96 12.59 12.09
C ASP A 130 40.49 12.80 10.65
N GLY A 131 39.19 12.94 10.46
CA GLY A 131 38.54 13.11 9.15
C GLY A 131 38.50 11.85 8.29
N GLU A 132 38.93 10.69 8.80
CA GLU A 132 38.93 9.45 8.02
C GLU A 132 37.51 8.94 7.76
N GLN A 133 37.31 8.38 6.56
CA GLN A 133 36.05 7.79 6.13
C GLN A 133 36.13 6.27 6.13
N LEU A 134 35.22 5.62 6.84
CA LEU A 134 34.95 4.19 6.70
C LEU A 134 33.68 4.01 5.86
N LEU A 135 33.81 3.29 4.75
CA LEU A 135 32.67 2.94 3.91
C LEU A 135 32.24 1.52 4.21
N VAL A 136 30.92 1.31 4.21
CA VAL A 136 30.30 -0.01 4.46
C VAL A 136 29.29 -0.27 3.35
N LYS A 137 29.31 -1.48 2.78
CA LYS A 137 28.26 -1.95 1.88
C LYS A 137 27.49 -3.06 2.55
N VAL A 138 26.16 -3.03 2.46
CA VAL A 138 25.26 -4.02 3.05
C VAL A 138 24.30 -4.52 1.98
N ALA A 139 24.52 -5.73 1.47
CA ALA A 139 23.60 -6.38 0.55
C ALA A 139 22.66 -7.32 1.28
N LEU A 140 21.40 -7.37 0.84
CA LEU A 140 20.37 -8.25 1.38
C LEU A 140 19.95 -9.29 0.34
N SER A 141 19.57 -10.49 0.79
CA SER A 141 18.95 -11.53 -0.04
C SER A 141 17.87 -12.29 0.72
N PRO A 142 16.71 -12.59 0.11
CA PRO A 142 15.72 -13.47 0.70
C PRO A 142 16.09 -14.96 0.60
N VAL A 143 17.17 -15.30 -0.11
CA VAL A 143 17.49 -16.69 -0.49
C VAL A 143 18.70 -17.24 0.28
N SER A 144 19.83 -16.52 0.26
CA SER A 144 21.09 -17.04 0.82
C SER A 144 22.16 -15.94 1.00
N THR A 145 23.20 -16.24 1.78
CA THR A 145 24.41 -15.39 1.86
C THR A 145 25.08 -15.23 0.49
N GLU A 146 25.12 -16.30 -0.31
CA GLU A 146 25.66 -16.26 -1.67
C GLU A 146 24.79 -15.40 -2.62
N GLY A 147 23.47 -15.37 -2.40
CA GLY A 147 22.55 -14.42 -3.03
C GLY A 147 22.89 -12.98 -2.69
N ALA A 148 23.13 -12.69 -1.41
CA ALA A 148 23.53 -11.36 -0.96
C ALA A 148 24.90 -10.95 -1.57
N LEU A 149 25.86 -11.87 -1.65
CA LEU A 149 27.15 -11.63 -2.32
C LEU A 149 26.99 -11.34 -3.82
N ARG A 150 26.10 -12.04 -4.53
CA ARG A 150 25.79 -11.74 -5.93
C ARG A 150 25.17 -10.36 -6.09
N ASN A 151 24.19 -10.00 -5.25
CA ASN A 151 23.57 -8.68 -5.27
C ASN A 151 24.63 -7.58 -5.04
N LEU A 152 25.51 -7.77 -4.05
CA LEU A 152 26.62 -6.86 -3.75
C LEU A 152 27.53 -6.63 -4.96
N ARG A 153 27.99 -7.72 -5.59
CA ARG A 153 28.93 -7.67 -6.73
C ARG A 153 28.30 -7.07 -7.99
N ALA A 154 27.03 -7.38 -8.24
CA ALA A 154 26.31 -6.94 -9.44
C ALA A 154 25.93 -5.46 -9.36
N GLU A 155 25.40 -5.00 -8.23
CA GLU A 155 24.87 -3.64 -8.12
C GLU A 155 25.91 -2.63 -7.62
N LEU A 156 26.90 -3.05 -6.82
CA LEU A 156 27.85 -2.12 -6.20
C LEU A 156 29.31 -2.63 -6.17
N PRO A 157 29.97 -2.79 -7.34
CA PRO A 157 31.35 -3.26 -7.42
C PRO A 157 32.40 -2.24 -6.96
N HIS A 158 32.08 -0.94 -6.89
CA HIS A 158 33.02 0.15 -6.54
C HIS A 158 32.73 0.78 -5.18
N TRP A 159 33.61 1.67 -4.69
CA TRP A 159 33.51 2.32 -3.38
C TRP A 159 33.21 3.83 -3.43
N SER A 160 32.78 4.39 -4.57
CA SER A 160 32.39 5.80 -4.63
C SER A 160 30.98 6.04 -4.07
N PHE A 161 30.88 6.56 -2.85
CA PHE A 161 29.59 6.90 -2.20
C PHE A 161 28.81 7.95 -2.99
N ASP A 162 29.48 9.05 -3.37
CA ASP A 162 28.82 10.15 -4.06
C ASP A 162 28.31 9.74 -5.45
N ARG A 163 28.99 8.78 -6.10
CA ARG A 163 28.48 8.16 -7.33
C ARG A 163 27.16 7.42 -7.10
N VAL A 164 27.07 6.56 -6.08
CA VAL A 164 25.83 5.82 -5.78
C VAL A 164 24.70 6.79 -5.44
N ARG A 165 25.01 7.84 -4.64
CA ARG A 165 24.05 8.89 -4.30
C ARG A 165 23.53 9.61 -5.55
N ALA A 166 24.43 10.01 -6.45
CA ALA A 166 24.06 10.69 -7.69
C ALA A 166 23.24 9.79 -8.63
N GLU A 167 23.62 8.53 -8.78
CA GLU A 167 22.88 7.54 -9.58
C GLU A 167 21.49 7.26 -8.99
N GLY A 168 21.36 7.16 -7.66
CA GLY A 168 20.09 7.03 -6.96
C GLY A 168 19.21 8.27 -7.09
N GLN A 169 19.78 9.47 -6.97
CA GLN A 169 19.05 10.72 -7.20
C GLN A 169 18.57 10.84 -8.65
N GLN A 170 19.39 10.41 -9.63
CA GLN A 170 18.99 10.39 -11.03
C GLN A 170 17.86 9.37 -11.29
N GLN A 171 17.87 8.21 -10.61
CA GLN A 171 16.76 7.26 -10.65
C GLN A 171 15.48 7.91 -10.11
N TRP A 172 15.53 8.55 -8.94
CA TRP A 172 14.38 9.27 -8.40
C TRP A 172 13.89 10.37 -9.34
N ASN A 173 14.77 11.18 -9.93
CA ASN A 173 14.36 12.20 -10.90
C ASN A 173 13.65 11.60 -12.12
N ARG A 174 14.04 10.40 -12.58
CA ARG A 174 13.32 9.70 -13.66
C ARG A 174 11.94 9.24 -13.23
N GLU A 175 11.81 8.62 -12.05
CA GLU A 175 10.53 8.13 -11.54
C GLU A 175 9.58 9.30 -11.22
N LEU A 176 10.05 10.32 -10.50
CA LEU A 176 9.25 11.51 -10.17
C LEU A 176 8.90 12.33 -11.42
N GLY A 177 9.76 12.30 -12.44
CA GLY A 177 9.47 12.87 -13.75
C GLY A 177 8.34 12.15 -14.52
N ALA A 178 7.75 11.06 -14.01
CA ALA A 178 6.54 10.49 -14.61
C ALA A 178 5.39 11.50 -14.68
N VAL A 179 5.39 12.50 -13.79
CA VAL A 179 4.42 13.60 -13.77
C VAL A 179 5.14 14.93 -13.55
N ASP A 180 5.03 15.85 -14.50
CA ASP A 180 5.47 17.24 -14.34
C ASP A 180 4.26 18.11 -13.96
N ILE A 181 4.36 18.94 -12.92
CA ILE A 181 3.24 19.79 -12.47
C ILE A 181 3.60 21.29 -12.42
N ASP A 182 2.59 22.13 -12.66
CA ASP A 182 2.57 23.55 -12.26
C ASP A 182 1.62 23.71 -11.07
N ALA A 183 2.20 23.85 -9.88
CA ALA A 183 1.47 24.03 -8.63
C ALA A 183 1.13 25.52 -8.38
N ILE A 184 0.16 25.80 -7.51
CA ILE A 184 -0.19 27.18 -7.15
C ILE A 184 0.98 27.80 -6.35
N ASP A 185 1.56 27.04 -5.43
CA ASP A 185 2.73 27.44 -4.64
C ASP A 185 3.73 26.28 -4.38
N SER A 186 4.84 26.59 -3.70
CA SER A 186 5.91 25.63 -3.43
C SER A 186 5.52 24.54 -2.43
N SER A 187 4.59 24.78 -1.52
CA SER A 187 4.14 23.82 -0.51
C SER A 187 3.37 22.67 -1.15
N GLU A 188 2.49 22.97 -2.09
CA GLU A 188 1.76 21.99 -2.90
C GLU A 188 2.72 21.15 -3.74
N ARG A 189 3.76 21.76 -4.31
CA ARG A 189 4.80 21.04 -5.05
C ARG A 189 5.56 20.06 -4.16
N VAL A 190 5.90 20.46 -2.93
CA VAL A 190 6.57 19.58 -1.97
C VAL A 190 5.65 18.42 -1.59
N ASN A 191 4.39 18.67 -1.27
CA ASN A 191 3.41 17.62 -0.99
C ASN A 191 3.27 16.65 -2.16
N PHE A 192 3.11 17.15 -3.38
CA PHE A 192 2.90 16.31 -4.56
C PHE A 192 4.07 15.36 -4.83
N TYR A 193 5.31 15.86 -4.89
CA TYR A 193 6.46 15.00 -5.15
C TYR A 193 6.81 14.11 -3.95
N THR A 194 6.47 14.52 -2.72
CA THR A 194 6.61 13.65 -1.53
C THR A 194 5.60 12.50 -1.57
N ALA A 195 4.35 12.77 -1.92
CA ALA A 195 3.33 11.74 -2.13
C ALA A 195 3.72 10.80 -3.28
N LEU A 196 4.24 11.32 -4.39
CA LEU A 196 4.72 10.48 -5.49
C LEU A 196 5.93 9.62 -5.09
N TYR A 197 6.83 10.15 -4.28
CA TYR A 197 7.92 9.38 -3.68
C TYR A 197 7.40 8.25 -2.79
N HIS A 198 6.48 8.55 -1.86
CA HIS A 198 5.86 7.56 -0.97
C HIS A 198 5.11 6.45 -1.73
N ALA A 199 4.35 6.83 -2.77
CA ALA A 199 3.67 5.88 -3.66
C ALA A 199 4.63 4.94 -4.40
N TYR A 200 5.93 5.24 -4.48
CA TYR A 200 6.94 4.40 -5.13
C TYR A 200 7.83 3.63 -4.15
N LEU A 201 7.56 3.67 -2.85
CA LEU A 201 8.30 2.88 -1.85
C LEU A 201 7.83 1.42 -1.76
N SER A 202 6.55 1.16 -2.04
CA SER A 202 5.92 -0.17 -1.97
C SER A 202 5.07 -0.46 -3.20
N PRO A 203 4.88 -1.73 -3.60
CA PRO A 203 5.56 -2.96 -3.16
C PRO A 203 7.07 -2.99 -3.44
N THR A 204 7.83 -3.77 -2.65
CA THR A 204 9.30 -3.84 -2.71
C THR A 204 9.80 -5.02 -3.52
N VAL A 205 10.97 -4.88 -4.16
CA VAL A 205 11.62 -5.99 -4.90
C VAL A 205 12.01 -7.11 -3.92
N TYR A 206 11.57 -8.33 -4.21
CA TYR A 206 11.79 -9.51 -3.39
C TYR A 206 12.31 -10.69 -4.23
N SER A 207 13.42 -10.46 -4.92
CA SER A 207 14.19 -11.46 -5.64
C SER A 207 15.63 -10.99 -5.76
N ASP A 208 16.59 -11.90 -5.76
CA ASP A 208 17.99 -11.59 -6.05
C ASP A 208 18.19 -11.16 -7.51
N VAL A 209 19.37 -10.65 -7.85
CA VAL A 209 19.73 -10.25 -9.23
C VAL A 209 19.64 -11.39 -10.25
N ASP A 210 19.69 -12.65 -9.79
CA ASP A 210 19.51 -13.85 -10.62
C ASP A 210 18.04 -14.30 -10.74
N GLY A 211 17.11 -13.52 -10.18
CA GLY A 211 15.68 -13.79 -10.20
C GLY A 211 15.20 -14.80 -9.15
N ARG A 212 16.09 -15.38 -8.34
CA ARG A 212 15.67 -16.31 -7.27
C ARG A 212 15.02 -15.59 -6.11
N TYR A 213 14.03 -16.23 -5.50
CA TYR A 213 13.33 -15.71 -4.32
C TYR A 213 12.83 -16.84 -3.43
N LYS A 214 12.59 -16.52 -2.16
CA LYS A 214 11.90 -17.41 -1.20
C LYS A 214 10.40 -17.35 -1.48
N GLY A 215 9.78 -18.47 -1.81
CA GLY A 215 8.34 -18.58 -2.01
C GLY A 215 7.57 -18.69 -0.70
N LEU A 216 6.25 -18.53 -0.75
CA LEU A 216 5.35 -18.67 0.41
C LEU A 216 5.47 -20.05 1.07
N ASP A 217 5.67 -21.08 0.26
CA ASP A 217 5.94 -22.47 0.66
C ASP A 217 7.35 -22.68 1.27
N GLN A 218 8.10 -21.60 1.46
CA GLN A 218 9.48 -21.56 1.94
C GLN A 218 10.49 -22.25 1.01
N ASN A 219 10.10 -22.64 -0.21
CA ASN A 219 11.05 -23.13 -1.20
C ASN A 219 11.74 -21.98 -1.94
N ILE A 220 12.79 -22.30 -2.68
CA ILE A 220 13.46 -21.32 -3.56
C ILE A 220 12.84 -21.44 -4.94
N HIS A 221 12.27 -20.34 -5.43
CA HIS A 221 11.67 -20.22 -6.75
C HIS A 221 12.50 -19.26 -7.60
N THR A 222 12.23 -19.21 -8.91
CA THR A 222 12.89 -18.27 -9.84
C THR A 222 11.83 -17.52 -10.64
N ALA A 223 11.85 -16.19 -10.57
CA ALA A 223 10.94 -15.34 -11.33
C ALA A 223 11.37 -15.30 -12.80
N LYS A 224 10.57 -15.89 -13.69
CA LYS A 224 10.86 -15.96 -15.14
C LYS A 224 10.09 -14.88 -15.89
N GLY A 225 10.79 -13.90 -16.43
CA GLY A 225 10.20 -12.81 -17.22
C GLY A 225 9.43 -11.76 -16.41
N PHE A 226 9.58 -11.75 -15.08
CA PHE A 226 9.15 -10.65 -14.20
C PHE A 226 10.12 -10.53 -13.02
N THR A 227 10.06 -9.40 -12.32
CA THR A 227 10.66 -9.24 -10.99
C THR A 227 9.63 -9.64 -9.94
N ASN A 228 10.01 -10.49 -8.99
CA ASN A 228 9.14 -10.83 -7.86
C ASN A 228 9.12 -9.68 -6.85
N TYR A 229 7.93 -9.32 -6.35
CA TYR A 229 7.71 -8.27 -5.37
C TYR A 229 7.09 -8.83 -4.07
N THR A 230 7.20 -8.07 -2.99
CA THR A 230 6.54 -8.34 -1.69
C THR A 230 6.08 -7.03 -1.03
N THR A 231 5.44 -7.12 0.14
CA THR A 231 4.77 -5.98 0.81
C THR A 231 3.51 -5.57 0.05
N PHE A 232 2.51 -6.44 0.13
CA PHE A 232 1.19 -6.25 -0.47
C PHE A 232 0.18 -5.93 0.65
N SER A 233 -0.04 -4.63 0.90
CA SER A 233 -1.04 -4.10 1.84
C SER A 233 -2.38 -3.92 1.12
N LEU A 234 -3.02 -5.04 0.78
CA LEU A 234 -4.02 -5.05 -0.28
C LEU A 234 -5.37 -4.52 0.16
N TRP A 235 -5.66 -4.43 1.45
CA TRP A 235 -6.87 -3.77 1.94
C TRP A 235 -6.85 -2.26 1.67
N ASP A 236 -5.66 -1.67 1.59
CA ASP A 236 -5.48 -0.24 1.32
C ASP A 236 -5.25 -0.01 -0.16
N THR A 237 -4.21 -0.65 -0.67
CA THR A 237 -3.57 -0.28 -1.94
C THR A 237 -4.39 -0.60 -3.19
N TYR A 238 -5.43 -1.44 -3.09
CA TYR A 238 -6.33 -1.66 -4.23
C TYR A 238 -7.13 -0.41 -4.58
N ARG A 239 -7.38 0.47 -3.60
CA ARG A 239 -8.31 1.61 -3.70
C ARG A 239 -7.74 2.69 -4.60
N ALA A 240 -6.47 3.05 -4.45
CA ALA A 240 -5.83 4.08 -5.25
C ALA A 240 -4.40 3.72 -5.71
N LEU A 241 -3.57 3.09 -4.89
CA LEU A 241 -2.16 2.85 -5.28
C LEU A 241 -2.01 1.96 -6.52
N HIS A 242 -2.63 0.79 -6.54
CA HIS A 242 -2.59 -0.09 -7.70
C HIS A 242 -3.25 0.54 -8.95
N PRO A 243 -4.41 1.22 -8.84
CA PRO A 243 -4.95 2.04 -9.93
C PRO A 243 -3.97 3.10 -10.45
N LEU A 244 -3.21 3.76 -9.57
CA LEU A 244 -2.17 4.73 -9.98
C LEU A 244 -1.08 4.03 -10.79
N PHE A 245 -0.65 2.83 -10.37
CA PHE A 245 0.32 2.06 -11.12
C PHE A 245 -0.20 1.57 -12.48
N THR A 246 -1.51 1.33 -12.64
CA THR A 246 -2.05 1.05 -13.98
C THR A 246 -1.90 2.21 -14.96
N LEU A 247 -1.77 3.45 -14.45
CA LEU A 247 -1.52 4.65 -15.27
C LEU A 247 -0.02 4.92 -15.45
N LEU A 248 0.75 4.93 -14.35
CA LEU A 248 2.12 5.44 -14.34
C LEU A 248 3.20 4.34 -14.39
N GLN A 249 2.88 3.13 -13.95
CA GLN A 249 3.85 2.03 -13.78
C GLN A 249 3.29 0.67 -14.29
N PRO A 250 2.66 0.59 -15.48
CA PRO A 250 1.88 -0.58 -15.89
C PRO A 250 2.71 -1.86 -15.98
N ALA A 251 3.97 -1.78 -16.40
CA ALA A 251 4.88 -2.93 -16.45
C ALA A 251 5.26 -3.44 -15.04
N ARG A 252 5.51 -2.54 -14.08
CA ARG A 252 5.79 -2.93 -12.68
C ARG A 252 4.55 -3.52 -12.02
N ASN A 253 3.38 -2.92 -12.24
CA ASN A 253 2.11 -3.45 -11.73
C ASN A 253 1.82 -4.86 -12.27
N ALA A 254 2.13 -5.12 -13.55
CA ALA A 254 2.04 -6.46 -14.11
C ALA A 254 2.97 -7.46 -13.39
N GLY A 255 4.21 -7.05 -13.07
CA GLY A 255 5.13 -7.84 -12.24
C GLY A 255 4.60 -8.12 -10.82
N MET A 256 3.95 -7.13 -10.20
CA MET A 256 3.29 -7.27 -8.90
C MET A 256 2.14 -8.27 -8.95
N VAL A 257 1.25 -8.17 -9.95
CA VAL A 257 0.16 -9.13 -10.16
C VAL A 257 0.69 -10.54 -10.41
N ARG A 258 1.77 -10.68 -11.18
CA ARG A 258 2.42 -11.99 -11.38
C ARG A 258 3.04 -12.55 -10.10
N SER A 259 3.50 -11.69 -9.20
CA SER A 259 3.95 -12.09 -7.86
C SER A 259 2.78 -12.59 -7.00
N MET A 260 1.59 -11.96 -7.09
CA MET A 260 0.37 -12.43 -6.43
C MET A 260 -0.09 -13.79 -6.97
N LEU A 261 0.00 -14.02 -8.28
CA LEU A 261 -0.30 -15.32 -8.89
C LEU A 261 0.72 -16.40 -8.48
N ALA A 262 2.00 -16.03 -8.35
CA ALA A 262 3.02 -16.93 -7.81
C ALA A 262 2.73 -17.29 -6.34
N HIS A 263 2.32 -16.32 -5.52
CA HIS A 263 1.85 -16.56 -4.16
C HIS A 263 0.67 -17.54 -4.14
N TYR A 264 -0.37 -17.32 -4.97
CA TYR A 264 -1.51 -18.23 -5.09
C TYR A 264 -1.09 -19.68 -5.42
N ASN A 265 -0.18 -19.85 -6.37
CA ASN A 265 0.31 -21.18 -6.75
C ASN A 265 1.03 -21.90 -5.60
N GLN A 266 1.75 -21.14 -4.78
CA GLN A 266 2.53 -21.59 -3.63
C GLN A 266 1.69 -21.70 -2.34
N SER A 267 0.46 -21.18 -2.33
CA SER A 267 -0.42 -21.18 -1.16
C SER A 267 -1.00 -22.56 -0.89
N ALA A 268 -0.86 -23.02 0.35
CA ALA A 268 -1.51 -24.25 0.84
C ALA A 268 -3.04 -24.14 0.84
N HIS A 269 -3.57 -22.91 0.96
CA HIS A 269 -5.00 -22.63 0.94
C HIS A 269 -5.54 -22.35 -0.47
N LYS A 270 -4.66 -22.33 -1.49
CA LYS A 270 -4.98 -21.89 -2.86
C LYS A 270 -5.72 -20.55 -2.85
N MET A 271 -5.15 -19.59 -2.13
CA MET A 271 -5.64 -18.21 -2.05
C MET A 271 -4.59 -17.24 -2.58
N LEU A 272 -5.06 -16.22 -3.27
CA LEU A 272 -4.29 -14.99 -3.51
C LEU A 272 -3.93 -14.33 -2.17
N PRO A 273 -2.90 -13.46 -2.13
CA PRO A 273 -2.49 -12.81 -0.89
C PRO A 273 -3.60 -11.91 -0.32
N VAL A 274 -3.65 -11.83 1.00
CA VAL A 274 -4.51 -10.89 1.75
C VAL A 274 -3.63 -9.75 2.25
N TRP A 275 -2.71 -10.03 3.17
CA TRP A 275 -1.53 -9.21 3.43
C TRP A 275 -0.29 -10.08 3.38
N SER A 276 0.61 -9.78 2.44
CA SER A 276 1.83 -10.58 2.37
C SER A 276 3.09 -9.76 2.29
N HIS A 277 4.08 -10.18 3.08
CA HIS A 277 5.43 -9.66 3.04
C HIS A 277 6.44 -10.73 3.38
N HIS A 278 7.61 -10.65 2.75
CA HIS A 278 8.75 -11.54 3.00
C HIS A 278 8.37 -13.03 2.99
N ALA A 279 7.72 -13.50 1.93
CA ALA A 279 7.30 -14.89 1.76
C ALA A 279 6.36 -15.43 2.86
N ASN A 280 5.61 -14.55 3.52
CA ASN A 280 4.61 -14.91 4.51
C ASN A 280 3.28 -14.25 4.16
N GLU A 281 2.19 -14.98 4.34
CA GLU A 281 0.84 -14.44 4.48
C GLU A 281 0.57 -14.20 5.96
N ASN A 282 -0.02 -13.07 6.31
CA ASN A 282 -0.30 -12.71 7.70
C ASN A 282 -1.78 -12.42 7.98
N TRP A 283 -2.64 -12.42 6.95
CA TRP A 283 -4.09 -12.36 7.01
C TRP A 283 -4.66 -11.00 7.49
N CYS A 284 -3.90 -9.93 7.30
CA CYS A 284 -4.34 -8.55 7.51
C CYS A 284 -4.87 -7.94 6.18
N MET A 285 -5.93 -7.15 6.13
CA MET A 285 -7.04 -7.02 7.05
C MET A 285 -8.12 -8.03 6.61
N ILE A 286 -9.31 -7.55 6.28
CA ILE A 286 -10.42 -8.35 5.75
C ILE A 286 -10.39 -8.37 4.21
N GLY A 287 -11.36 -9.05 3.59
CA GLY A 287 -11.50 -9.05 2.14
C GLY A 287 -10.57 -10.05 1.45
N TYR A 288 -10.61 -10.08 0.12
CA TYR A 288 -9.63 -10.79 -0.71
C TYR A 288 -9.17 -9.89 -1.86
N HIS A 289 -8.72 -8.70 -1.47
CA HIS A 289 -8.50 -7.55 -2.35
C HIS A 289 -7.35 -7.66 -3.37
N ALA A 290 -6.60 -8.76 -3.35
CA ALA A 290 -5.81 -9.14 -4.53
C ALA A 290 -6.70 -9.28 -5.79
N VAL A 291 -7.97 -9.68 -5.64
CA VAL A 291 -8.91 -9.87 -6.74
C VAL A 291 -9.13 -8.57 -7.54
N PRO A 292 -9.58 -7.44 -6.94
CA PRO A 292 -9.65 -6.15 -7.61
C PRO A 292 -8.36 -5.76 -8.34
N VAL A 293 -7.19 -5.95 -7.73
CA VAL A 293 -5.90 -5.58 -8.33
C VAL A 293 -5.60 -6.42 -9.58
N VAL A 294 -5.79 -7.74 -9.48
CA VAL A 294 -5.62 -8.69 -10.59
C VAL A 294 -6.60 -8.36 -11.72
N VAL A 295 -7.88 -8.18 -11.38
CA VAL A 295 -8.95 -7.89 -12.35
C VAL A 295 -8.69 -6.57 -13.06
N ASP A 296 -8.41 -5.49 -12.32
CA ASP A 296 -8.17 -4.16 -12.89
C ASP A 296 -6.99 -4.19 -13.88
N ALA A 297 -5.89 -4.85 -13.52
CA ALA A 297 -4.74 -5.03 -14.40
C ALA A 297 -5.10 -5.81 -15.68
N VAL A 298 -5.82 -6.94 -15.57
CA VAL A 298 -6.22 -7.78 -16.72
C VAL A 298 -7.25 -7.08 -17.62
N LEU A 299 -8.21 -6.36 -17.03
CA LEU A 299 -9.19 -5.58 -17.77
C LEU A 299 -8.52 -4.47 -18.59
N LYS A 300 -7.48 -3.83 -18.02
CA LYS A 300 -6.67 -2.79 -18.68
C LYS A 300 -5.53 -3.32 -19.56
N GLY A 301 -5.40 -4.63 -19.71
CA GLY A 301 -4.46 -5.23 -20.66
C GLY A 301 -3.00 -5.29 -20.17
N ALA A 302 -2.79 -5.43 -18.86
CA ALA A 302 -1.45 -5.60 -18.30
C ALA A 302 -0.71 -6.80 -18.94
N PRO A 303 0.55 -6.63 -19.37
CA PRO A 303 1.26 -7.64 -20.15
C PRO A 303 1.70 -8.84 -19.30
N GLY A 304 1.82 -10.01 -19.95
CA GLY A 304 2.42 -11.20 -19.34
C GLY A 304 1.56 -11.90 -18.27
N ILE A 305 0.26 -11.60 -18.22
CA ILE A 305 -0.72 -12.25 -17.35
C ILE A 305 -1.68 -13.04 -18.23
N ASP A 306 -1.85 -14.34 -17.96
CA ASP A 306 -2.91 -15.15 -18.59
C ASP A 306 -4.27 -14.81 -17.95
N PRO A 307 -5.21 -14.20 -18.68
CA PRO A 307 -6.52 -13.82 -18.13
C PRO A 307 -7.32 -15.01 -17.60
N LYS A 308 -7.19 -16.21 -18.20
CA LYS A 308 -7.93 -17.40 -17.76
C LYS A 308 -7.38 -17.90 -16.42
N ALA A 309 -6.05 -18.04 -16.33
CA ALA A 309 -5.41 -18.42 -15.07
C ALA A 309 -5.68 -17.41 -13.94
N ALA A 310 -5.68 -16.12 -14.27
CA ALA A 310 -6.03 -15.06 -13.33
C ALA A 310 -7.47 -15.19 -12.82
N LEU A 311 -8.45 -15.40 -13.73
CA LEU A 311 -9.84 -15.60 -13.34
C LEU A 311 -10.01 -16.84 -12.44
N GLU A 312 -9.36 -17.96 -12.76
CA GLU A 312 -9.44 -19.17 -11.93
C GLU A 312 -8.83 -18.97 -10.53
N ALA A 313 -7.74 -18.20 -10.41
CA ALA A 313 -7.18 -17.84 -9.11
C ALA A 313 -8.15 -16.98 -8.28
N CYS A 314 -8.83 -16.01 -8.91
CA CYS A 314 -9.85 -15.19 -8.25
C CYS A 314 -11.06 -16.04 -7.80
N ILE A 315 -11.59 -16.91 -8.67
CA ILE A 315 -12.72 -17.80 -8.35
C ILE A 315 -12.37 -18.73 -7.19
N THR A 316 -11.19 -19.36 -7.23
CA THR A 316 -10.73 -20.30 -6.19
C THR A 316 -10.63 -19.59 -4.84
N THR A 317 -10.03 -18.39 -4.83
CA THR A 317 -9.89 -17.55 -3.63
C THR A 317 -11.28 -17.22 -3.05
N ALA A 318 -12.20 -16.71 -3.88
CA ALA A 318 -13.53 -16.28 -3.45
C ALA A 318 -14.49 -17.44 -3.12
N ARG A 319 -14.12 -18.69 -3.40
CA ARG A 319 -14.84 -19.92 -3.01
C ARG A 319 -14.23 -20.63 -1.80
N ASN A 320 -13.17 -20.09 -1.19
CA ASN A 320 -12.59 -20.68 0.01
C ASN A 320 -13.55 -20.53 1.21
N ARG A 321 -14.28 -21.59 1.52
CA ARG A 321 -15.31 -21.59 2.58
C ARG A 321 -14.76 -21.42 3.99
N GLN A 322 -13.48 -21.73 4.21
CA GLN A 322 -12.84 -21.67 5.53
C GLN A 322 -12.33 -20.28 5.87
N TYR A 323 -12.14 -19.43 4.86
CA TYR A 323 -11.61 -18.09 5.05
C TYR A 323 -12.68 -17.15 5.61
N GLU A 324 -12.44 -16.63 6.80
CA GLU A 324 -13.07 -15.44 7.37
C GLU A 324 -14.56 -15.20 7.05
N GLY A 325 -15.41 -16.17 7.37
CA GLY A 325 -16.88 -16.04 7.19
C GLY A 325 -17.39 -16.22 5.76
N LEU A 326 -16.54 -16.55 4.78
CA LEU A 326 -16.95 -16.80 3.38
C LEU A 326 -17.92 -17.98 3.24
N GLY A 327 -17.77 -19.03 4.06
CA GLY A 327 -18.68 -20.17 4.07
C GLY A 327 -20.13 -19.77 4.34
N PRO A 328 -20.43 -19.10 5.48
CA PRO A 328 -21.72 -18.48 5.76
C PRO A 328 -22.15 -17.43 4.72
N TYR A 329 -21.24 -16.56 4.26
CA TYR A 329 -21.54 -15.57 3.22
C TYR A 329 -22.09 -16.20 1.94
N MET A 330 -21.47 -17.27 1.44
CA MET A 330 -21.95 -17.98 0.25
C MET A 330 -23.29 -18.70 0.46
N GLN A 331 -23.64 -19.03 1.71
CA GLN A 331 -24.92 -19.69 2.03
C GLN A 331 -26.06 -18.69 2.23
N ALA A 332 -25.82 -17.62 2.99
CA ALA A 332 -26.84 -16.68 3.43
C ALA A 332 -26.86 -15.37 2.62
N GLY A 333 -25.82 -15.10 1.82
CA GLY A 333 -25.62 -13.82 1.13
C GLY A 333 -25.15 -12.69 2.05
N TYR A 334 -24.72 -12.99 3.26
CA TYR A 334 -24.06 -12.07 4.19
C TYR A 334 -23.24 -12.85 5.20
N VAL A 335 -22.22 -12.22 5.78
CA VAL A 335 -21.50 -12.78 6.93
C VAL A 335 -22.36 -12.56 8.18
N PRO A 336 -22.72 -13.58 8.97
CA PRO A 336 -23.43 -13.34 10.22
C PRO A 336 -22.48 -12.90 11.34
N GLU A 337 -22.84 -11.86 12.09
CA GLU A 337 -21.98 -11.26 13.14
C GLU A 337 -21.65 -12.26 14.27
N ASP A 338 -22.60 -13.14 14.63
CA ASP A 338 -22.41 -14.19 15.63
C ASP A 338 -21.58 -15.39 15.13
N LYS A 339 -21.14 -15.37 13.86
CA LYS A 339 -20.26 -16.38 13.25
C LYS A 339 -18.89 -15.83 12.91
N SER A 340 -18.81 -14.58 12.46
CA SER A 340 -17.55 -13.87 12.22
C SER A 340 -17.79 -12.37 12.38
N GLY A 341 -17.08 -11.75 13.32
CA GLY A 341 -17.19 -10.32 13.61
C GLY A 341 -16.72 -9.43 12.46
N SER A 342 -16.97 -8.12 12.56
CA SER A 342 -16.79 -7.16 11.46
C SER A 342 -17.59 -7.55 10.21
N SER A 343 -18.76 -8.18 10.43
CA SER A 343 -19.55 -8.84 9.39
C SER A 343 -20.07 -7.93 8.29
N VAL A 344 -20.42 -6.68 8.62
CA VAL A 344 -20.93 -5.71 7.64
C VAL A 344 -19.82 -5.29 6.70
N SER A 345 -18.66 -4.90 7.24
CA SER A 345 -17.47 -4.57 6.43
C SER A 345 -17.11 -5.71 5.48
N LYS A 346 -17.04 -6.95 5.99
CA LYS A 346 -16.77 -8.14 5.18
C LYS A 346 -17.82 -8.36 4.09
N THR A 347 -19.11 -8.26 4.42
CA THR A 347 -20.20 -8.48 3.46
C THR A 347 -20.14 -7.47 2.31
N LEU A 348 -19.83 -6.20 2.62
CA LEU A 348 -19.74 -5.13 1.63
C LEU A 348 -18.50 -5.28 0.75
N GLU A 349 -17.34 -5.55 1.35
CA GLU A 349 -16.09 -5.72 0.64
C GLU A 349 -16.04 -7.00 -0.20
N TYR A 350 -16.58 -8.12 0.30
CA TYR A 350 -16.77 -9.34 -0.49
C TYR A 350 -17.70 -9.12 -1.68
N ALA A 351 -18.79 -8.36 -1.50
CA ALA A 351 -19.68 -8.04 -2.62
C ALA A 351 -18.98 -7.22 -3.71
N TYR A 352 -18.06 -6.33 -3.34
CA TYR A 352 -17.24 -5.59 -4.31
C TYR A 352 -16.18 -6.49 -4.98
N ASP A 353 -15.48 -7.33 -4.23
CA ASP A 353 -14.51 -8.28 -4.79
C ASP A 353 -15.19 -9.25 -5.76
N ASP A 354 -16.40 -9.73 -5.43
CA ASP A 354 -17.22 -10.58 -6.29
C ASP A 354 -17.66 -9.87 -7.57
N TRP A 355 -18.00 -8.57 -7.49
CA TRP A 355 -18.29 -7.78 -8.68
C TRP A 355 -17.08 -7.72 -9.63
N CYS A 356 -15.86 -7.60 -9.10
CA CYS A 356 -14.64 -7.62 -9.92
C CYS A 356 -14.49 -8.95 -10.67
N ILE A 357 -14.74 -10.09 -10.00
CA ILE A 357 -14.74 -11.42 -10.63
C ILE A 357 -15.78 -11.48 -11.76
N ALA A 358 -16.98 -10.96 -11.52
CA ALA A 358 -18.01 -10.89 -12.54
C ALA A 358 -17.55 -10.09 -13.76
N GLN A 359 -16.89 -8.93 -13.58
CA GLN A 359 -16.39 -8.14 -14.71
C GLN A 359 -15.34 -8.89 -15.54
N LEU A 360 -14.41 -9.59 -14.90
CA LEU A 360 -13.43 -10.40 -15.62
C LEU A 360 -14.08 -11.60 -16.34
N ALA A 361 -15.01 -12.29 -15.68
CA ALA A 361 -15.76 -13.38 -16.28
C ALA A 361 -16.55 -12.92 -17.52
N LYS A 362 -17.16 -11.72 -17.46
CA LYS A 362 -17.84 -11.10 -18.59
C LYS A 362 -16.89 -10.84 -19.75
N LYS A 363 -15.69 -10.28 -19.50
CA LYS A 363 -14.67 -10.06 -20.55
C LYS A 363 -14.24 -11.36 -21.23
N LEU A 364 -14.23 -12.47 -20.49
CA LEU A 364 -13.80 -13.79 -20.98
C LEU A 364 -14.95 -14.68 -21.51
N GLY A 365 -16.19 -14.19 -21.51
CA GLY A 365 -17.35 -14.96 -21.97
C GLY A 365 -17.74 -16.13 -21.06
N ARG A 366 -17.33 -16.12 -19.78
CA ARG A 366 -17.70 -17.13 -18.77
C ARG A 366 -19.03 -16.77 -18.10
N THR A 367 -20.13 -16.95 -18.84
CA THR A 367 -21.48 -16.56 -18.42
C THR A 367 -21.94 -17.22 -17.11
N ASP A 368 -21.53 -18.47 -16.87
CA ASP A 368 -21.80 -19.21 -15.63
C ASP A 368 -21.24 -18.46 -14.40
N ILE A 369 -19.96 -18.10 -14.47
CA ILE A 369 -19.25 -17.38 -13.42
C ILE A 369 -19.76 -15.95 -13.31
N TYR A 370 -19.99 -15.26 -14.43
CA TYR A 370 -20.57 -13.92 -14.44
C TYR A 370 -21.89 -13.88 -13.67
N ASN A 371 -22.79 -14.83 -13.92
CA ASN A 371 -24.10 -14.87 -13.25
C ASN A 371 -23.98 -15.17 -11.75
N GLU A 372 -23.14 -16.14 -11.36
CA GLU A 372 -22.89 -16.47 -9.94
C GLU A 372 -22.36 -15.25 -9.18
N PHE A 373 -21.26 -14.66 -9.67
CA PHE A 373 -20.60 -13.57 -8.97
C PHE A 373 -21.37 -12.26 -9.08
N SER A 374 -22.17 -12.04 -10.12
CA SER A 374 -23.12 -10.91 -10.17
C SER A 374 -24.21 -11.03 -9.10
N LYS A 375 -24.70 -12.25 -8.83
CA LYS A 375 -25.65 -12.48 -7.74
C LYS A 375 -24.99 -12.19 -6.39
N ARG A 376 -23.77 -12.69 -6.16
CA ARG A 376 -23.02 -12.44 -4.92
C ARG A 376 -22.64 -10.96 -4.74
N ALA A 377 -22.34 -10.25 -5.81
CA ALA A 377 -22.14 -8.80 -5.78
C ALA A 377 -23.38 -8.02 -5.29
N GLY A 378 -24.57 -8.61 -5.34
CA GLY A 378 -25.80 -8.05 -4.77
C GLY A 378 -25.95 -8.20 -3.25
N SER A 379 -25.05 -8.93 -2.59
CA SER A 379 -25.12 -9.34 -1.17
C SER A 379 -25.16 -8.19 -0.18
N TYR A 380 -24.65 -7.01 -0.53
CA TYR A 380 -24.73 -5.81 0.32
C TYR A 380 -26.17 -5.47 0.77
N ARG A 381 -27.17 -5.84 -0.03
CA ARG A 381 -28.60 -5.64 0.31
C ARG A 381 -29.04 -6.46 1.53
N ASN A 382 -28.37 -7.57 1.84
CA ASN A 382 -28.78 -8.49 2.89
C ASN A 382 -28.44 -7.98 4.31
N VAL A 383 -27.59 -6.97 4.41
CA VAL A 383 -27.25 -6.27 5.65
C VAL A 383 -27.90 -4.88 5.71
N TRP A 384 -28.75 -4.49 4.76
CA TRP A 384 -29.47 -3.22 4.82
C TRP A 384 -30.65 -3.28 5.78
N ASP A 385 -30.64 -2.44 6.81
CA ASP A 385 -31.76 -2.26 7.73
C ASP A 385 -32.51 -0.96 7.41
N ALA A 386 -33.65 -1.09 6.72
CA ALA A 386 -34.47 0.05 6.33
C ALA A 386 -35.02 0.87 7.52
N ALA A 387 -35.14 0.26 8.71
CA ALA A 387 -35.63 0.95 9.90
C ALA A 387 -34.60 1.96 10.44
N THR A 388 -33.30 1.63 10.36
CA THR A 388 -32.22 2.52 10.78
C THR A 388 -31.68 3.37 9.62
N GLY A 389 -31.81 2.89 8.38
CA GLY A 389 -31.25 3.55 7.20
C GLY A 389 -29.75 3.32 7.04
N PHE A 390 -29.22 2.26 7.64
CA PHE A 390 -27.81 1.88 7.57
C PHE A 390 -27.67 0.40 7.20
N MET A 391 -26.48 0.03 6.72
CA MET A 391 -26.06 -1.36 6.77
C MET A 391 -25.86 -1.72 8.25
N ARG A 392 -26.44 -2.83 8.73
CA ARG A 392 -26.45 -3.21 10.15
C ARG A 392 -26.04 -4.69 10.30
N PRO A 393 -25.30 -5.04 11.36
CA PRO A 393 -24.90 -6.44 11.58
C PRO A 393 -26.13 -7.33 11.71
N ARG A 394 -26.08 -8.46 11.01
CA ARG A 394 -27.18 -9.44 10.96
C ARG A 394 -26.69 -10.78 11.51
N LEU A 395 -27.52 -11.44 12.30
CA LEU A 395 -27.22 -12.70 12.97
C LEU A 395 -27.58 -13.89 12.08
N ALA A 396 -27.10 -15.08 12.45
CA ALA A 396 -27.34 -16.31 11.71
C ALA A 396 -28.82 -16.73 11.70
N ASP A 397 -29.60 -16.28 12.69
CA ASP A 397 -31.07 -16.48 12.73
C ASP A 397 -31.84 -15.52 11.80
N GLY A 398 -31.13 -14.59 11.14
CA GLY A 398 -31.70 -13.62 10.21
C GLY A 398 -32.14 -12.31 10.87
N SER A 399 -32.07 -12.17 12.18
CA SER A 399 -32.37 -10.91 12.89
C SER A 399 -31.20 -9.93 12.84
N PHE A 400 -31.49 -8.63 12.95
CA PHE A 400 -30.44 -7.61 13.09
C PHE A 400 -30.00 -7.47 14.56
N LEU A 401 -28.72 -7.19 14.78
CA LEU A 401 -28.14 -7.00 16.12
C LEU A 401 -28.85 -5.85 16.84
N LYS A 402 -29.54 -6.13 17.96
CA LYS A 402 -30.39 -5.16 18.68
C LYS A 402 -29.61 -3.97 19.22
N ASP A 403 -28.48 -4.20 19.89
CA ASP A 403 -27.64 -3.15 20.48
C ASP A 403 -26.72 -2.55 19.42
N PHE A 404 -27.22 -1.54 18.71
CA PHE A 404 -26.55 -0.94 17.56
C PHE A 404 -26.40 0.56 17.74
N ASP A 405 -25.16 1.01 17.90
CA ASP A 405 -24.79 2.42 17.85
C ASP A 405 -24.10 2.70 16.51
N VAL A 406 -24.67 3.62 15.74
CA VAL A 406 -24.21 3.95 14.39
C VAL A 406 -22.87 4.69 14.38
N LEU A 407 -22.45 5.28 15.51
CA LEU A 407 -21.22 6.08 15.60
C LEU A 407 -20.01 5.30 16.09
N ASN A 408 -20.23 4.16 16.76
CA ASN A 408 -19.16 3.38 17.35
C ASN A 408 -18.26 2.76 16.27
N THR A 409 -16.94 2.94 16.39
CA THR A 409 -15.95 2.39 15.45
C THR A 409 -15.32 1.08 15.94
N HIS A 410 -15.60 0.67 17.18
CA HIS A 410 -15.03 -0.51 17.82
C HIS A 410 -16.07 -1.60 18.05
N GLN A 411 -15.79 -2.80 17.50
CA GLN A 411 -16.68 -3.97 17.54
C GLN A 411 -18.06 -3.67 16.91
N ARG A 412 -18.96 -4.66 16.84
CA ARG A 412 -20.33 -4.51 16.25
C ARG A 412 -20.36 -4.37 14.72
N GLY A 413 -19.62 -5.23 14.03
CA GLY A 413 -19.76 -5.47 12.59
C GLY A 413 -18.98 -4.57 11.64
N TYR A 414 -18.19 -3.62 12.15
CA TYR A 414 -17.27 -2.82 11.34
C TYR A 414 -15.80 -3.08 11.68
N ILE A 415 -14.90 -2.77 10.77
CA ILE A 415 -13.45 -2.73 11.02
C ILE A 415 -12.94 -1.31 10.82
N GLU A 416 -12.43 -0.70 11.89
CA GLU A 416 -11.85 0.65 11.90
C GLU A 416 -12.70 1.73 11.23
N GLY A 417 -13.99 1.67 11.48
CA GLY A 417 -14.97 2.61 10.99
C GLY A 417 -16.33 2.31 11.61
N ASN A 418 -17.33 3.11 11.28
CA ASN A 418 -18.67 2.98 11.84
C ASN A 418 -19.72 2.83 10.73
N ALA A 419 -21.00 2.74 11.13
CA ALA A 419 -22.10 2.56 10.19
C ALA A 419 -22.21 3.70 9.17
N TRP A 420 -21.88 4.94 9.57
CA TRP A 420 -21.91 6.11 8.69
C TRP A 420 -20.91 6.00 7.55
N ASN A 421 -19.71 5.49 7.82
CA ASN A 421 -18.66 5.35 6.80
C ASN A 421 -18.89 4.08 5.96
N TYR A 422 -19.11 2.92 6.60
CA TYR A 422 -19.24 1.66 5.87
C TYR A 422 -20.53 1.50 5.08
N SER A 423 -21.64 2.12 5.49
CA SER A 423 -22.89 2.03 4.70
C SER A 423 -22.76 2.64 3.31
N LEU A 424 -21.70 3.42 3.07
CA LEU A 424 -21.36 4.03 1.79
C LEU A 424 -20.46 3.14 0.92
N TYR A 425 -20.06 1.96 1.39
CA TYR A 425 -19.14 1.06 0.69
C TYR A 425 -19.86 0.10 -0.28
N VAL A 426 -20.43 0.67 -1.35
CA VAL A 426 -20.98 -0.09 -2.48
C VAL A 426 -20.46 0.50 -3.80
N PRO A 427 -19.13 0.55 -3.99
CA PRO A 427 -18.52 1.28 -5.12
C PRO A 427 -18.88 0.69 -6.49
N HIS A 428 -19.22 -0.60 -6.54
CA HIS A 428 -19.65 -1.27 -7.78
C HIS A 428 -21.11 -0.95 -8.19
N ALA A 429 -21.92 -0.38 -7.30
CA ALA A 429 -23.33 -0.08 -7.57
C ALA A 429 -23.83 1.19 -6.83
N PRO A 430 -23.18 2.35 -7.01
CA PRO A 430 -23.49 3.57 -6.26
C PRO A 430 -24.93 4.07 -6.50
N GLU A 431 -25.44 3.99 -7.73
CA GLU A 431 -26.83 4.40 -8.03
C GLU A 431 -27.87 3.53 -7.28
N ALA A 432 -27.61 2.23 -7.16
CA ALA A 432 -28.48 1.31 -6.43
C ALA A 432 -28.41 1.55 -4.92
N MET A 433 -27.23 1.86 -4.38
CA MET A 433 -27.06 2.27 -2.98
C MET A 433 -27.78 3.58 -2.68
N ILE A 434 -27.65 4.60 -3.54
CA ILE A 434 -28.36 5.88 -3.39
C ILE A 434 -29.87 5.65 -3.38
N SER A 435 -30.38 4.82 -4.30
CA SER A 435 -31.80 4.44 -4.32
C SER A 435 -32.23 3.76 -3.02
N LEU A 436 -31.43 2.82 -2.50
CA LEU A 436 -31.67 2.11 -1.25
C LEU A 436 -31.73 3.06 -0.04
N MET A 437 -30.90 4.10 -0.04
CA MET A 437 -30.82 5.13 1.00
C MET A 437 -31.87 6.25 0.84
N GLY A 438 -32.88 6.07 -0.03
CA GLY A 438 -33.99 6.99 -0.21
C GLY A 438 -33.78 8.07 -1.27
N GLY A 439 -32.89 7.82 -2.23
CA GLY A 439 -32.69 8.64 -3.42
C GLY A 439 -31.69 9.80 -3.24
N PRO A 440 -31.39 10.53 -4.33
CA PRO A 440 -30.30 11.52 -4.37
C PRO A 440 -30.39 12.62 -3.31
N ALA A 441 -31.59 13.12 -3.01
CA ALA A 441 -31.78 14.21 -2.05
C ALA A 441 -31.44 13.77 -0.61
N ARG A 442 -31.99 12.63 -0.15
CA ARG A 442 -31.72 12.09 1.18
C ARG A 442 -30.26 11.67 1.32
N PHE A 443 -29.70 11.05 0.28
CA PHE A 443 -28.30 10.66 0.25
C PHE A 443 -27.36 11.87 0.33
N THR A 444 -27.65 12.94 -0.42
CA THR A 444 -26.89 14.19 -0.35
C THR A 444 -26.90 14.80 1.05
N ALA A 445 -28.07 14.84 1.71
CA ALA A 445 -28.20 15.35 3.08
C ALA A 445 -27.46 14.47 4.11
N HIS A 446 -27.43 13.15 3.90
CA HIS A 446 -26.64 12.23 4.71
C HIS A 446 -25.15 12.51 4.59
N LEU A 447 -24.62 12.69 3.38
CA LEU A 447 -23.22 13.06 3.18
C LEU A 447 -22.90 14.44 3.76
N ASP A 448 -23.78 15.43 3.60
CA ASP A 448 -23.58 16.75 4.22
C ASP A 448 -23.42 16.60 5.74
N SER A 449 -24.28 15.79 6.35
CA SER A 449 -24.24 15.50 7.79
C SER A 449 -22.93 14.79 8.18
N LEU A 450 -22.48 13.81 7.39
CA LEU A 450 -21.21 13.09 7.64
C LEU A 450 -20.04 14.06 7.79
N PHE A 451 -19.92 15.06 6.91
CA PHE A 451 -18.80 16.00 6.93
C PHE A 451 -18.94 17.11 7.99
N THR A 452 -20.15 17.40 8.48
CA THR A 452 -20.37 18.51 9.42
C THR A 452 -20.65 18.07 10.85
N MET A 453 -21.08 16.82 11.08
CA MET A 453 -21.43 16.34 12.42
C MET A 453 -20.18 16.13 13.26
N GLU A 454 -20.18 16.54 14.52
CA GLU A 454 -19.08 16.23 15.43
C GLU A 454 -19.15 14.75 15.84
N LEU A 455 -18.06 14.00 15.65
CA LEU A 455 -17.88 12.66 16.22
C LEU A 455 -17.12 12.76 17.56
N PRO A 456 -17.73 12.50 18.72
CA PRO A 456 -17.03 12.52 20.02
C PRO A 456 -15.91 11.48 20.15
N ASP A 457 -14.83 11.82 20.86
CA ASP A 457 -13.63 10.96 21.04
C ASP A 457 -13.94 9.55 21.56
N LYS A 458 -14.90 9.42 22.49
CA LYS A 458 -15.33 8.14 23.06
C LYS A 458 -15.73 7.08 22.02
N TYR A 459 -16.07 7.50 20.81
CA TYR A 459 -16.48 6.60 19.72
C TYR A 459 -15.31 6.01 18.95
N PHE A 460 -14.12 6.61 19.00
CA PHE A 460 -12.94 6.17 18.26
C PHE A 460 -11.67 6.03 19.10
N GLU A 461 -11.64 6.47 20.36
CA GLU A 461 -10.47 6.36 21.26
C GLU A 461 -9.97 4.92 21.45
N GLN A 462 -10.79 3.91 21.13
CA GLN A 462 -10.46 2.48 21.18
C GLN A 462 -9.98 1.92 19.84
N THR A 463 -9.83 2.75 18.80
CA THR A 463 -9.38 2.37 17.46
C THR A 463 -8.00 2.96 17.20
N GLU A 464 -6.97 2.12 17.14
CA GLU A 464 -5.56 2.54 17.07
C GLU A 464 -5.28 3.45 15.85
N ASP A 465 -5.87 3.12 14.69
CA ASP A 465 -5.62 3.81 13.43
C ASP A 465 -6.53 5.01 13.14
N ILE A 466 -7.40 5.39 14.09
CA ILE A 466 -8.23 6.60 13.97
C ILE A 466 -7.77 7.65 14.97
N SER A 467 -7.31 8.79 14.46
CA SER A 467 -6.95 9.96 15.27
C SER A 467 -7.84 11.16 14.96
N ARG A 468 -7.96 12.08 15.92
CA ARG A 468 -8.72 13.34 15.75
C ARG A 468 -8.21 14.16 14.56
N ASP A 469 -6.90 14.14 14.31
CA ASP A 469 -6.28 14.88 13.21
C ASP A 469 -6.71 14.37 11.82
N GLY A 470 -7.13 13.10 11.73
CA GLY A 470 -7.62 12.44 10.53
C GLY A 470 -9.12 12.57 10.27
N ILE A 471 -9.86 13.34 11.06
CA ILE A 471 -11.33 13.41 11.01
C ILE A 471 -11.83 14.80 10.57
N ILE A 472 -12.82 14.83 9.67
CA ILE A 472 -13.61 16.03 9.32
C ILE A 472 -15.08 15.71 9.61
N GLY A 473 -15.61 16.25 10.70
CA GLY A 473 -16.91 15.86 11.20
C GLY A 473 -16.91 14.40 11.69
N ASN A 474 -17.55 13.50 10.92
CA ASN A 474 -17.53 12.03 11.07
C ASN A 474 -16.95 11.33 9.82
N TYR A 475 -16.50 12.09 8.82
CA TYR A 475 -15.68 11.58 7.74
C TYR A 475 -14.27 11.30 8.25
N VAL A 476 -13.81 10.06 8.15
CA VAL A 476 -12.48 9.63 8.60
C VAL A 476 -11.56 9.53 7.39
N HIS A 477 -10.72 10.53 7.17
CA HIS A 477 -9.74 10.52 6.07
C HIS A 477 -8.48 9.74 6.41
N GLY A 478 -8.11 9.69 7.70
CA GLY A 478 -6.95 8.92 8.16
C GLY A 478 -7.12 7.41 8.05
N ASN A 479 -8.24 6.92 7.49
CA ASN A 479 -8.48 5.52 7.22
C ASN A 479 -9.27 5.32 5.91
N GLU A 480 -8.97 4.21 5.25
CA GLU A 480 -9.34 3.83 3.90
C GLU A 480 -10.83 3.70 3.56
N PRO A 481 -11.73 3.25 4.47
CA PRO A 481 -13.13 3.03 4.14
C PRO A 481 -13.85 4.27 3.62
N SER A 482 -13.37 5.46 3.95
CA SER A 482 -14.00 6.73 3.56
C SER A 482 -13.41 7.32 2.28
N HIS A 483 -12.30 6.80 1.73
CA HIS A 483 -11.56 7.45 0.66
C HIS A 483 -12.38 7.78 -0.60
N HIS A 484 -13.35 6.95 -0.96
CA HIS A 484 -14.22 7.18 -2.13
C HIS A 484 -15.41 8.10 -1.85
N VAL A 485 -15.78 8.32 -0.58
CA VAL A 485 -17.02 8.99 -0.16
C VAL A 485 -17.21 10.39 -0.74
N PRO A 486 -16.19 11.29 -0.77
CA PRO A 486 -16.37 12.63 -1.33
C PRO A 486 -16.84 12.62 -2.79
N TYR A 487 -16.49 11.57 -3.54
CA TYR A 487 -16.83 11.41 -4.95
C TYR A 487 -18.26 10.89 -5.17
N LEU A 488 -18.95 10.40 -4.13
CA LEU A 488 -20.31 9.86 -4.24
C LEU A 488 -21.36 10.93 -4.57
N TYR A 489 -21.09 12.21 -4.28
CA TYR A 489 -21.98 13.30 -4.72
C TYR A 489 -22.12 13.38 -6.25
N ASN A 490 -21.14 12.88 -7.03
CA ASN A 490 -21.26 12.79 -8.49
C ASN A 490 -22.43 11.89 -8.92
N TRP A 491 -22.66 10.77 -8.23
CA TRP A 491 -23.82 9.89 -8.50
C TRP A 491 -25.12 10.43 -7.90
N ALA A 492 -25.05 11.32 -6.90
CA ALA A 492 -26.20 11.99 -6.33
C ALA A 492 -26.64 13.26 -7.09
N GLY A 493 -26.02 13.55 -8.25
CA GLY A 493 -26.33 14.74 -9.05
C GLY A 493 -25.84 16.06 -8.44
N ALA A 494 -24.89 16.00 -7.51
CA ALA A 494 -24.33 17.17 -6.82
C ALA A 494 -22.80 17.30 -6.96
N PRO A 495 -22.22 17.23 -8.17
CA PRO A 495 -20.76 17.19 -8.37
C PRO A 495 -20.01 18.39 -7.79
N TRP A 496 -20.65 19.55 -7.65
CA TRP A 496 -20.05 20.71 -7.00
C TRP A 496 -19.73 20.47 -5.51
N LYS A 497 -20.45 19.57 -4.83
CA LYS A 497 -20.14 19.16 -3.46
C LYS A 497 -18.94 18.22 -3.37
N THR A 498 -18.74 17.34 -4.37
CA THR A 498 -17.48 16.59 -4.51
C THR A 498 -16.31 17.56 -4.59
N GLN A 499 -16.41 18.56 -5.46
CA GLN A 499 -15.36 19.57 -5.65
C GLN A 499 -15.07 20.33 -4.36
N GLN A 500 -16.12 20.76 -3.64
CA GLN A 500 -16.00 21.44 -2.34
C GLN A 500 -15.25 20.59 -1.32
N TRP A 501 -15.68 19.34 -1.09
CA TRP A 501 -15.09 18.50 -0.05
C TRP A 501 -13.69 18.01 -0.41
N VAL A 502 -13.41 17.65 -1.67
CA VAL A 502 -12.05 17.30 -2.11
C VAL A 502 -11.08 18.47 -1.87
N ARG A 503 -11.49 19.70 -2.21
CA ARG A 503 -10.67 20.90 -2.00
C ARG A 503 -10.60 21.36 -0.54
N HIS A 504 -11.49 20.85 0.32
CA HIS A 504 -11.39 21.00 1.78
C HIS A 504 -10.43 19.98 2.40
N ILE A 505 -10.49 18.72 1.97
CA ILE A 505 -9.68 17.61 2.49
C ILE A 505 -8.19 17.81 2.18
N LEU A 506 -7.86 18.12 0.92
CA LEU A 506 -6.46 18.21 0.45
C LEU A 506 -5.55 19.07 1.36
N PRO A 507 -5.86 20.34 1.67
CA PRO A 507 -5.01 21.15 2.54
C PRO A 507 -5.13 20.81 4.03
N ARG A 508 -6.21 20.14 4.46
CA ARG A 508 -6.44 19.80 5.87
C ARG A 508 -5.68 18.54 6.30
N MET A 509 -5.51 17.61 5.36
CA MET A 509 -4.97 16.27 5.59
C MET A 509 -3.56 16.06 5.03
N TYR A 510 -3.06 17.00 4.22
CA TYR A 510 -1.74 16.92 3.59
C TYR A 510 -0.97 18.23 3.75
N ARG A 511 0.15 18.19 4.47
CA ARG A 511 1.01 19.34 4.77
C ARG A 511 2.50 18.97 4.61
N PRO A 512 3.37 19.90 4.19
CA PRO A 512 4.78 19.61 3.93
C PRO A 512 5.61 19.63 5.21
N GLY A 513 5.30 18.72 6.14
CA GLY A 513 5.99 18.61 7.43
C GLY A 513 5.85 17.22 8.05
N PRO A 514 6.54 16.95 9.18
CA PRO A 514 6.56 15.62 9.80
C PRO A 514 5.18 15.08 10.20
N GLY A 515 4.27 15.94 10.69
CA GLY A 515 2.85 15.62 10.95
C GLY A 515 1.95 15.90 9.74
N GLY A 516 2.47 15.61 8.55
CA GLY A 516 1.92 16.04 7.28
C GLY A 516 0.70 15.27 6.83
N LEU A 517 0.53 14.02 7.27
CA LEU A 517 -0.56 13.13 6.89
C LEU A 517 -1.59 13.02 8.03
N GLY A 518 -2.86 12.87 7.66
CA GLY A 518 -3.97 12.67 8.61
C GLY A 518 -4.10 11.25 9.18
N GLY A 519 -3.21 10.33 8.81
CA GLY A 519 -3.20 8.92 9.22
C GLY A 519 -1.93 8.22 8.77
N ASN A 520 -1.90 6.90 8.88
CA ASN A 520 -0.85 6.07 8.30
C ASN A 520 -0.84 6.27 6.77
N ASP A 521 0.32 6.16 6.11
CA ASP A 521 0.38 6.29 4.64
C ASP A 521 -0.01 4.99 3.92
N ASP A 522 -0.07 3.88 4.67
CA ASP A 522 -0.47 2.54 4.24
C ASP A 522 0.11 2.11 2.90
N CYS A 523 1.45 2.04 2.90
CA CYS A 523 2.26 1.67 1.75
C CYS A 523 2.07 2.60 0.53
N GLY A 524 1.64 3.85 0.74
CA GLY A 524 1.43 4.84 -0.31
C GLY A 524 -0.03 5.01 -0.72
N GLN A 525 -0.99 4.38 -0.04
CA GLN A 525 -2.42 4.52 -0.34
C GLN A 525 -2.91 5.95 -0.11
N MET A 526 -2.60 6.57 1.03
CA MET A 526 -2.95 7.97 1.31
C MET A 526 -2.30 8.91 0.31
N SER A 527 -1.03 8.68 0.02
CA SER A 527 -0.30 9.43 -1.00
C SER A 527 -0.92 9.27 -2.41
N ALA A 528 -1.37 8.08 -2.78
CA ALA A 528 -2.05 7.84 -4.05
C ALA A 528 -3.41 8.55 -4.13
N TRP A 529 -4.16 8.61 -3.03
CA TRP A 529 -5.40 9.39 -2.96
C TRP A 529 -5.14 10.88 -3.21
N TYR A 530 -4.10 11.45 -2.59
CA TYR A 530 -3.67 12.83 -2.82
C TYR A 530 -3.35 13.07 -4.29
N LEU A 531 -2.55 12.20 -4.90
CA LEU A 531 -2.12 12.35 -6.30
C LEU A 531 -3.31 12.36 -7.26
N PHE A 532 -4.21 11.38 -7.15
CA PHE A 532 -5.43 11.34 -7.96
C PHE A 532 -6.29 12.60 -7.79
N SER A 533 -6.57 12.96 -6.54
CA SER A 533 -7.42 14.11 -6.21
C SER A 533 -6.78 15.44 -6.67
N ALA A 534 -5.46 15.60 -6.51
CA ALA A 534 -4.73 16.78 -6.98
C ALA A 534 -4.73 16.91 -8.50
N LEU A 535 -4.73 15.78 -9.22
CA LEU A 535 -4.88 15.73 -10.69
C LEU A 535 -6.34 15.92 -11.15
N GLY A 536 -7.30 15.84 -10.23
CA GLY A 536 -8.70 16.17 -10.46
C GLY A 536 -9.62 14.98 -10.76
N PHE A 537 -9.21 13.74 -10.49
CA PHE A 537 -10.05 12.55 -10.69
C PHE A 537 -9.65 11.38 -9.80
N TYR A 538 -10.57 10.46 -9.47
CA TYR A 538 -10.32 9.35 -8.54
C TYR A 538 -11.01 8.03 -8.94
N PRO A 539 -10.36 6.86 -8.78
CA PRO A 539 -10.96 5.56 -9.07
C PRO A 539 -11.85 5.08 -7.90
N VAL A 540 -13.15 5.41 -7.92
CA VAL A 540 -14.10 4.99 -6.87
C VAL A 540 -14.29 3.47 -6.83
N ALA A 541 -14.29 2.82 -8.01
CA ALA A 541 -14.45 1.37 -8.14
C ALA A 541 -13.34 0.82 -9.04
N PRO A 542 -12.14 0.54 -8.51
CA PRO A 542 -11.08 -0.16 -9.23
C PRO A 542 -11.64 -1.41 -9.95
N GLY A 543 -11.26 -1.66 -11.20
CA GLY A 543 -11.89 -2.67 -12.06
C GLY A 543 -13.05 -2.17 -12.95
N SER A 544 -13.62 -0.98 -12.70
CA SER A 544 -14.64 -0.38 -13.60
C SER A 544 -14.06 0.18 -14.89
N GLY A 545 -12.79 0.56 -14.88
CA GLY A 545 -12.18 1.34 -15.95
C GLY A 545 -12.67 2.80 -16.00
N GLU A 546 -13.32 3.31 -14.95
CA GLU A 546 -13.79 4.69 -14.85
C GLU A 546 -13.12 5.44 -13.67
N TYR A 547 -12.96 6.75 -13.84
CA TYR A 547 -12.52 7.68 -12.80
C TYR A 547 -13.57 8.77 -12.60
N ALA A 548 -13.93 9.03 -11.34
CA ALA A 548 -14.84 10.09 -10.95
C ALA A 548 -14.13 11.44 -10.96
N ILE A 549 -14.72 12.46 -11.60
CA ILE A 549 -14.15 13.80 -11.65
C ILE A 549 -14.29 14.48 -10.29
N GLY A 550 -13.19 15.07 -9.81
CA GLY A 550 -13.13 15.91 -8.61
C GLY A 550 -12.92 17.37 -8.97
N SER A 551 -12.00 18.02 -8.26
CA SER A 551 -11.51 19.37 -8.55
C SER A 551 -9.98 19.36 -8.48
N PRO A 552 -9.27 19.68 -9.59
CA PRO A 552 -7.82 19.66 -9.59
C PRO A 552 -7.27 20.66 -8.55
N LEU A 553 -6.09 20.37 -8.01
CA LEU A 553 -5.32 21.24 -7.13
C LEU A 553 -4.28 22.03 -7.93
N VAL A 554 -3.63 21.38 -8.89
CA VAL A 554 -2.58 21.98 -9.73
C VAL A 554 -3.16 22.83 -10.86
N ARG A 555 -2.42 23.83 -11.35
CA ARG A 555 -2.78 24.60 -12.56
C ARG A 555 -2.63 23.76 -13.81
N SER A 556 -1.58 22.94 -13.88
CA SER A 556 -1.41 21.96 -14.94
C SER A 556 -0.60 20.75 -14.48
N ALA A 557 -0.75 19.64 -15.20
CA ALA A 557 0.11 18.46 -15.07
C ALA A 557 0.36 17.82 -16.43
N THR A 558 1.52 17.19 -16.61
CA THR A 558 1.86 16.39 -17.79
C THR A 558 2.26 15.00 -17.32
N LEU A 559 1.45 13.99 -17.65
CA LEU A 559 1.66 12.58 -17.28
C LEU A 559 2.22 11.81 -18.47
N ARG A 560 3.26 11.01 -18.23
CA ARG A 560 3.90 10.15 -19.24
C ARG A 560 3.32 8.73 -19.12
N LEU A 561 2.46 8.33 -20.07
CA LEU A 561 1.63 7.12 -20.01
C LEU A 561 2.16 6.01 -20.95
N GLY A 562 3.40 5.54 -20.74
CA GLY A 562 3.92 4.35 -21.44
C GLY A 562 3.93 4.44 -22.98
N GLY A 563 4.06 5.65 -23.54
CA GLY A 563 4.10 5.93 -24.98
C GLY A 563 3.25 7.14 -25.38
N ASN A 564 2.20 7.42 -24.62
CA ASN A 564 1.37 8.62 -24.79
C ASN A 564 1.67 9.65 -23.71
N THR A 565 1.20 10.88 -23.92
CA THR A 565 1.26 11.96 -22.93
C THR A 565 -0.13 12.49 -22.69
N LEU A 566 -0.53 12.56 -21.42
CA LEU A 566 -1.76 13.24 -21.00
C LEU A 566 -1.39 14.57 -20.36
N ARG A 567 -1.96 15.66 -20.88
CA ARG A 567 -1.88 17.00 -20.30
C ARG A 567 -3.17 17.28 -19.55
N ILE A 568 -3.05 17.78 -18.33
CA ILE A 568 -4.16 18.28 -17.53
C ILE A 568 -3.97 19.78 -17.43
N GLU A 569 -5.01 20.54 -17.77
CA GLU A 569 -5.01 22.00 -17.74
C GLU A 569 -6.20 22.48 -16.92
N ALA A 570 -5.97 23.24 -15.86
CA ALA A 570 -7.01 23.81 -15.01
C ALA A 570 -7.07 25.33 -15.19
N ALA A 571 -7.73 25.77 -16.24
CA ALA A 571 -7.85 27.18 -16.58
C ALA A 571 -8.62 27.94 -15.49
N GLY A 572 -8.02 29.00 -14.94
CA GLY A 572 -8.60 29.78 -13.85
C GLY A 572 -8.41 29.17 -12.46
N GLN A 573 -7.62 28.11 -12.31
CA GLN A 573 -7.39 27.47 -11.02
C GLN A 573 -6.75 28.41 -9.99
N SER A 574 -7.33 28.46 -8.80
CA SER A 574 -6.83 29.23 -7.65
C SER A 574 -7.37 28.65 -6.32
N PRO A 575 -6.93 29.16 -5.17
CA PRO A 575 -7.54 28.81 -3.88
C PRO A 575 -9.03 29.17 -3.79
N GLN A 576 -9.49 30.18 -4.54
CA GLN A 576 -10.90 30.61 -4.58
C GLN A 576 -11.70 29.88 -5.65
N ASN A 577 -11.07 29.57 -6.79
CA ASN A 577 -11.73 28.97 -7.95
C ASN A 577 -11.70 27.44 -7.86
N ILE A 578 -12.49 26.88 -6.95
CA ILE A 578 -12.51 25.44 -6.67
C ILE A 578 -13.54 24.67 -7.50
N TYR A 579 -14.48 25.35 -8.16
CA TYR A 579 -15.61 24.71 -8.83
C TYR A 579 -15.38 24.58 -10.33
N VAL A 580 -15.63 23.39 -10.86
CA VAL A 580 -15.54 23.09 -12.29
C VAL A 580 -16.74 23.68 -13.03
N GLN A 581 -16.46 24.47 -14.06
CA GLN A 581 -17.43 25.13 -14.93
C GLN A 581 -17.67 24.35 -16.24
N SER A 582 -16.66 23.60 -16.67
CA SER A 582 -16.74 22.65 -17.79
C SER A 582 -15.49 21.77 -17.79
N VAL A 583 -15.61 20.55 -18.30
CA VAL A 583 -14.47 19.66 -18.58
C VAL A 583 -14.53 19.20 -20.03
N SER A 584 -13.38 19.11 -20.69
CA SER A 584 -13.27 18.53 -22.02
C SER A 584 -12.04 17.63 -22.13
N LEU A 585 -12.15 16.55 -22.88
CA LEU A 585 -11.02 15.70 -23.28
C LEU A 585 -10.82 15.85 -24.78
N ASN A 586 -9.65 16.32 -25.20
CA ASN A 586 -9.30 16.54 -26.61
C ASN A 586 -10.34 17.42 -27.33
N GLY A 587 -10.81 18.47 -26.66
CA GLY A 587 -11.82 19.41 -27.16
C GLY A 587 -13.27 18.91 -27.07
N LYS A 588 -13.50 17.62 -26.78
CA LYS A 588 -14.85 17.08 -26.60
C LYS A 588 -15.31 17.28 -25.16
N ALA A 589 -16.43 17.99 -24.97
CA ALA A 589 -17.02 18.21 -23.65
C ALA A 589 -17.42 16.88 -22.98
N LEU A 590 -17.15 16.76 -21.69
CA LEU A 590 -17.66 15.68 -20.86
C LEU A 590 -19.10 16.02 -20.45
N THR A 591 -20.03 15.12 -20.77
CA THR A 591 -21.45 15.23 -20.41
C THR A 591 -21.81 14.42 -19.15
N ARG A 592 -20.79 13.92 -18.45
CA ARG A 592 -20.91 13.20 -17.18
C ARG A 592 -19.66 13.48 -16.35
N PRO A 593 -19.73 13.44 -15.00
CA PRO A 593 -18.59 13.66 -14.12
C PRO A 593 -17.69 12.41 -14.03
N PHE A 594 -17.48 11.71 -15.14
CA PHE A 594 -16.68 10.48 -15.23
C PHE A 594 -15.83 10.49 -16.49
N ILE A 595 -14.66 9.87 -16.41
CA ILE A 595 -13.76 9.66 -17.54
C ILE A 595 -13.23 8.22 -17.55
N SER A 596 -13.14 7.62 -18.73
CA SER A 596 -12.67 6.24 -18.85
C SER A 596 -11.14 6.15 -18.87
N HIS A 597 -10.60 5.07 -18.31
CA HIS A 597 -9.18 4.73 -18.40
C HIS A 597 -8.74 4.61 -19.86
N ALA A 598 -9.55 3.94 -20.70
CA ALA A 598 -9.25 3.75 -22.11
C ALA A 598 -9.10 5.08 -22.87
N ASP A 599 -9.83 6.13 -22.47
CA ASP A 599 -9.69 7.45 -23.08
C ASP A 599 -8.51 8.23 -22.50
N LEU A 600 -8.23 8.12 -21.20
CA LEU A 600 -7.06 8.77 -20.58
C LEU A 600 -5.73 8.27 -21.16
N VAL A 601 -5.57 6.94 -21.32
CA VAL A 601 -4.30 6.36 -21.77
C VAL A 601 -3.98 6.59 -23.24
N LYS A 602 -4.96 7.05 -24.04
CA LYS A 602 -4.71 7.57 -25.40
C LYS A 602 -3.94 8.90 -25.40
N GLY A 603 -3.90 9.58 -24.25
CA GLY A 603 -3.25 10.88 -24.11
C GLY A 603 -4.05 12.05 -24.71
N GLY A 604 -3.36 13.16 -24.90
CA GLY A 604 -3.94 14.44 -25.32
C GLY A 604 -4.17 15.38 -24.15
N THR A 605 -5.23 16.18 -24.16
CA THR A 605 -5.50 17.21 -23.15
C THR A 605 -6.85 17.02 -22.45
N LEU A 606 -6.81 16.84 -21.13
CA LEU A 606 -7.95 16.97 -20.22
C LEU A 606 -7.99 18.39 -19.66
N ARG A 607 -8.92 19.20 -20.14
CA ARG A 607 -9.03 20.61 -19.77
C ARG A 607 -10.22 20.87 -18.86
N PHE A 608 -9.95 21.45 -17.70
CA PHE A 608 -10.90 21.99 -16.75
C PHE A 608 -10.97 23.52 -16.91
N VAL A 609 -12.17 24.07 -16.80
CA VAL A 609 -12.38 25.52 -16.58
C VAL A 609 -12.90 25.69 -15.16
N MET A 610 -12.23 26.49 -14.36
CA MET A 610 -12.51 26.66 -12.93
C MET A 610 -13.20 28.00 -12.65
N GLY A 611 -13.97 28.08 -11.58
CA GLY A 611 -14.65 29.29 -11.14
C GLY A 611 -14.95 29.30 -9.63
N PRO A 612 -15.30 30.47 -9.07
CA PRO A 612 -15.48 30.65 -7.62
C PRO A 612 -16.84 30.19 -7.12
N ALA A 613 -17.82 29.98 -8.01
CA ALA A 613 -19.18 29.57 -7.67
C ALA A 613 -19.53 28.19 -8.26
N PRO A 614 -20.35 27.38 -7.56
CA PRO A 614 -20.87 26.13 -8.08
C PRO A 614 -21.59 26.30 -9.42
N LYS A 615 -21.30 25.44 -10.39
CA LYS A 615 -22.07 25.31 -11.62
C LYS A 615 -22.75 23.94 -11.65
N LYS A 616 -24.06 23.93 -11.42
CA LYS A 616 -24.83 22.68 -11.23
C LYS A 616 -24.97 21.85 -12.50
N ASP A 617 -24.90 22.49 -13.67
CA ASP A 617 -25.03 21.90 -15.01
C ASP A 617 -23.68 21.77 -15.74
N ALA A 618 -22.55 21.77 -15.00
CA ALA A 618 -21.19 21.74 -15.57
C ALA A 618 -20.90 20.52 -16.48
N PHE A 619 -21.69 19.45 -16.35
CA PHE A 619 -21.61 18.23 -17.14
C PHE A 619 -22.90 17.97 -17.95
N GLY A 620 -23.72 19.00 -18.22
CA GLY A 620 -25.03 18.85 -18.84
C GLY A 620 -26.15 18.69 -17.79
N GLY A 621 -27.29 19.35 -18.03
CA GLY A 621 -28.46 19.34 -17.15
C GLY A 621 -29.39 18.15 -17.39
N GLU A 622 -29.79 17.51 -16.28
CA GLU A 622 -30.75 16.41 -16.03
C GLU A 622 -30.65 15.10 -16.86
N LYS A 623 -30.62 13.99 -16.11
CA LYS A 623 -30.91 12.62 -16.59
C LYS A 623 -32.42 12.42 -16.64
#